data_AF-A0A2K1P2B1-F1
#
_entry.id   AF-A0A2K1P2B1-F1
#
_cell.length_a   1.000
_cell.length_b   1.000
_cell.length_c   1.000
_cell.angle_alpha   90.00
_cell.angle_beta   90.00
_cell.angle_gamma   90.00
#
_symmetry.space_group_name_H-M   'P 1'
#
loop_
_entity.id
_entity.type
_entity.pdbx_description
1 polymer ?
#
loop_
_entity_poly.entity_id
_entity_poly.type
_entity_poly.pdbx_seq_one_letter_code
_entity_poly.pdbx_strand_id
1 'polypeptide(L)'
;MSTIPFIELDRKKSKKRQFLDRKKPNISFILRLLLLIVVIFILGFVSFQIYRQIDLYYSLKEQYNEIEKRKKELNEEILKRNQILLDIKNRLAEKGVIINGEEFQQIDLYNFP
;
A
#
# COMPACT_ATOMS: atom_id res chain seq x y z
N MET A 1 -74.94 64.01 -10.55
CA MET A 1 -73.99 63.77 -9.45
C MET A 1 -73.89 62.27 -9.24
N SER A 2 -72.85 61.62 -9.77
CA SER A 2 -72.53 60.22 -9.49
C SER A 2 -71.56 60.17 -8.32
N THR A 3 -72.02 59.66 -7.18
CA THR A 3 -71.21 59.44 -5.99
C THR A 3 -70.36 58.20 -6.21
N ILE A 4 -69.06 58.41 -6.41
CA ILE A 4 -68.03 57.37 -6.39
C ILE A 4 -68.08 56.73 -4.99
N PRO A 5 -68.26 55.40 -4.84
CA PRO A 5 -68.12 54.78 -3.54
C PRO A 5 -66.64 54.74 -3.21
N PHE A 6 -66.25 55.48 -2.18
CA PHE A 6 -64.98 55.28 -1.50
C PHE A 6 -64.91 53.82 -1.06
N ILE A 7 -64.04 53.04 -1.70
CA ILE A 7 -63.63 51.75 -1.17
C ILE A 7 -62.79 52.08 0.06
N GLU A 8 -63.42 52.03 1.23
CA GLU A 8 -62.71 51.89 2.50
C GLU A 8 -61.83 50.64 2.38
N LEU A 9 -60.53 50.87 2.21
CA LEU A 9 -59.49 49.88 2.46
C LEU A 9 -59.54 49.56 3.95
N ASP A 10 -60.50 48.70 4.30
CA ASP A 10 -60.66 48.21 5.65
C ASP A 10 -59.37 47.51 6.07
N ARG A 11 -58.94 47.96 7.22
CA ARG A 11 -57.61 47.90 7.76
C ARG A 11 -57.41 46.50 8.33
N LYS A 12 -57.24 45.47 7.50
CA LYS A 12 -56.74 44.15 7.92
C LYS A 12 -55.24 44.20 8.22
N LYS A 13 -54.87 45.04 9.19
CA LYS A 13 -53.52 45.17 9.74
C LYS A 13 -53.39 44.33 11.01
N SER A 14 -53.67 43.02 10.95
CA SER A 14 -53.29 42.08 12.04
C SER A 14 -53.42 40.60 11.65
N LYS A 15 -52.64 40.15 10.67
CA LYS A 15 -52.08 38.78 10.71
C LYS A 15 -50.57 38.84 10.52
N LYS A 16 -49.95 39.76 11.27
CA LYS A 16 -48.51 39.70 11.53
C LYS A 16 -48.33 38.55 12.54
N ARG A 17 -47.50 37.57 12.16
CA ARG A 17 -46.92 36.54 13.04
C ARG A 17 -47.92 35.49 13.52
N GLN A 18 -48.27 34.55 12.62
CA GLN A 18 -48.35 33.17 13.10
C GLN A 18 -46.95 32.82 13.61
N PHE A 19 -46.91 32.74 14.95
CA PHE A 19 -45.90 32.14 15.78
C PHE A 19 -45.16 31.00 15.07
N LEU A 20 -44.05 31.34 14.42
CA LEU A 20 -42.89 30.47 14.45
C LEU A 20 -42.41 30.50 15.90
N ASP A 21 -43.02 29.68 16.75
CA ASP A 21 -42.38 29.22 17.97
C ASP A 21 -41.13 28.45 17.51
N ARG A 22 -40.06 29.21 17.30
CA ARG A 22 -38.73 28.66 17.11
C ARG A 22 -38.39 27.95 18.40
N LYS A 23 -38.70 26.64 18.50
CA LYS A 23 -38.10 25.76 19.49
C LYS A 23 -36.60 26.06 19.47
N LYS A 24 -36.05 26.55 20.58
CA LYS A 24 -34.61 26.77 20.70
C LYS A 24 -33.92 25.46 20.33
N PRO A 25 -32.95 25.44 19.40
CA PRO A 25 -32.24 24.23 19.06
C PRO A 25 -31.63 23.66 20.34
N ASN A 26 -31.82 22.36 20.58
CA ASN A 26 -31.30 21.72 21.77
C ASN A 26 -29.81 21.44 21.55
N ILE A 27 -28.99 22.48 21.71
CA ILE A 27 -27.54 22.49 21.39
C ILE A 27 -26.82 21.32 22.07
N SER A 28 -27.22 20.97 23.29
CA SER A 28 -26.69 19.81 24.03
C SER A 28 -26.91 18.48 23.29
N PHE A 29 -28.10 18.29 22.70
CA PHE A 29 -28.39 17.08 21.92
C PHE A 29 -27.57 17.02 20.63
N ILE A 30 -27.44 18.16 19.93
CA ILE A 30 -26.64 18.27 18.69
C ILE A 30 -25.17 17.97 18.99
N LEU A 31 -24.63 18.51 20.09
CA LEU A 31 -23.24 18.28 20.50
C LEU A 31 -22.99 16.80 20.85
N ARG A 32 -23.92 16.15 21.55
CA ARG A 32 -23.85 14.71 21.85
C ARG A 32 -23.89 13.86 20.59
N LEU A 33 -24.74 14.21 19.64
CA LEU A 33 -24.82 13.52 18.35
C LEU A 33 -23.52 13.68 17.55
N LEU A 34 -22.95 14.88 17.53
CA LEU A 34 -21.68 15.16 16.87
C LEU A 34 -20.53 14.35 17.50
N LEU A 35 -20.47 14.28 18.83
CA LEU A 35 -19.50 13.44 19.54
C LEU A 35 -19.65 11.95 19.17
N LEU A 36 -20.89 11.43 19.08
CA LEU A 36 -21.12 10.05 18.66
C LEU A 36 -20.62 9.79 17.23
N ILE A 37 -20.87 10.72 16.30
CA ILE A 37 -20.37 10.61 14.92
C ILE A 37 -18.85 10.58 14.89
N VAL A 38 -18.19 11.44 15.68
CA VAL A 38 -16.72 11.47 15.77
C VAL A 38 -16.18 10.15 16.33
N VAL A 39 -16.81 9.59 17.37
CA VAL A 39 -16.39 8.29 17.93
C VAL A 39 -16.51 7.17 16.90
N ILE A 40 -17.64 7.11 16.19
CA ILE A 40 -17.84 6.11 15.13
C ILE A 40 -16.79 6.29 14.02
N PHE A 41 -16.51 7.53 13.63
CA PHE A 41 -15.50 7.82 12.62
C PHE A 41 -14.10 7.37 13.05
N ILE A 42 -13.71 7.64 14.31
CA ILE A 42 -12.42 7.19 14.85
C ILE A 42 -12.34 5.67 14.85
N LEU A 43 -13.38 4.96 15.29
CA LEU A 43 -13.40 3.50 15.29
C LEU A 43 -13.28 2.92 13.88
N GLY A 44 -14.01 3.50 12.92
CA GLY A 44 -13.92 3.10 11.51
C GLY A 44 -12.54 3.37 10.92
N PHE A 45 -11.97 4.53 11.20
CA PHE A 45 -10.63 4.90 10.77
C PHE A 45 -9.58 3.95 11.33
N VAL A 46 -9.60 3.68 12.64
CA VAL A 46 -8.64 2.75 13.28
C VAL A 46 -8.78 1.35 12.70
N SER A 47 -10.01 0.86 12.50
CA SER A 47 -10.26 -0.45 11.88
C SER A 47 -9.68 -0.52 10.45
N PHE A 48 -9.90 0.52 9.66
CA PHE A 48 -9.33 0.63 8.31
C PHE A 48 -7.79 0.66 8.34
N GLN A 49 -7.20 1.42 9.27
CA GLN A 49 -5.75 1.49 9.43
C GLN A 49 -5.16 0.12 9.78
N ILE A 50 -5.78 -0.63 10.69
CA ILE A 50 -5.36 -1.98 11.06
C ILE A 50 -5.44 -2.92 9.85
N TYR A 51 -6.57 -2.91 9.14
CA TYR A 51 -6.74 -3.74 7.94
C TYR A 51 -5.66 -3.46 6.89
N ARG A 52 -5.41 -2.18 6.59
CA ARG A 52 -4.37 -1.75 5.65
C ARG A 52 -2.98 -2.20 6.10
N GLN A 53 -2.68 -2.12 7.40
CA GLN A 53 -1.40 -2.53 7.95
C GLN A 53 -1.19 -4.04 7.80
N ILE A 54 -2.24 -4.84 8.00
CA ILE A 54 -2.23 -6.29 7.84
C ILE A 54 -1.98 -6.66 6.38
N ASP A 55 -2.69 -6.03 5.45
CA ASP A 55 -2.52 -6.26 4.01
C ASP A 55 -1.08 -5.97 3.55
N LEU A 56 -0.55 -4.82 3.95
CA LEU A 56 0.85 -4.45 3.69
C LEU A 56 1.83 -5.48 4.27
N TYR A 57 1.60 -5.95 5.50
CA TYR A 57 2.45 -6.96 6.13
C TYR A 57 2.50 -8.26 5.32
N TYR A 58 1.34 -8.76 4.87
CA TYR A 58 1.29 -10.00 4.10
C TYR A 58 1.95 -9.85 2.73
N SER A 59 1.72 -8.73 2.04
CA SER A 59 2.39 -8.44 0.76
C SER A 59 3.92 -8.39 0.93
N LEU A 60 4.41 -7.71 1.97
CA LEU A 60 5.85 -7.62 2.24
C LEU A 60 6.45 -8.98 2.57
N LYS A 61 5.74 -9.78 3.36
CA LYS A 61 6.16 -11.13 3.74
C LYS A 61 6.28 -12.05 2.53
N GLU A 62 5.33 -11.97 1.60
CA GLU A 62 5.36 -12.74 0.36
C GLU A 62 6.56 -12.36 -0.51
N GLN A 63 6.78 -11.06 -0.73
CA GLN A 63 7.93 -10.56 -1.50
C GLN A 63 9.26 -10.99 -0.86
N TYR A 64 9.37 -10.92 0.48
CA TYR A 64 10.55 -11.36 1.19
C TYR A 64 10.82 -12.86 0.98
N ASN A 65 9.79 -13.70 1.10
CA ASN A 65 9.92 -15.14 0.90
C ASN A 65 10.32 -15.48 -0.54
N GLU A 66 9.79 -14.74 -1.52
CA GLU A 66 10.16 -14.91 -2.93
C GLU A 66 11.64 -14.57 -3.15
N ILE A 67 12.11 -13.45 -2.59
CA ILE A 67 13.52 -13.04 -2.66
C ILE A 67 14.41 -14.10 -1.99
N GLU A 68 14.01 -14.61 -0.82
CA GLU A 68 14.78 -15.65 -0.13
C GLU A 68 14.87 -16.93 -0.97
N LYS A 69 13.78 -17.33 -1.63
CA LYS A 69 13.76 -18.48 -2.54
C LYS A 69 14.69 -18.28 -3.73
N ARG A 70 14.60 -17.13 -4.40
CA ARG A 70 15.48 -16.79 -5.54
C ARG A 70 16.96 -16.77 -5.14
N LYS A 71 17.27 -16.29 -3.93
CA LYS A 71 18.63 -16.32 -3.38
C LYS A 71 19.15 -17.74 -3.20
N LYS A 72 18.31 -18.66 -2.69
CA LYS A 72 18.67 -20.08 -2.54
C LYS A 72 18.91 -20.73 -3.90
N GLU A 73 18.02 -20.51 -4.86
CA GLU A 73 18.16 -21.03 -6.24
C GLU A 73 19.45 -20.53 -6.90
N LEU A 74 19.76 -19.23 -6.78
CA LEU A 74 20.98 -18.65 -7.34
C LEU A 74 22.24 -19.24 -6.70
N ASN A 75 22.25 -19.46 -5.38
CA ASN A 75 23.36 -20.08 -4.69
C ASN A 75 23.59 -21.54 -5.13
N GLU A 76 22.52 -22.30 -5.31
CA GLU A 76 22.61 -23.67 -5.84
C GLU A 76 23.16 -23.69 -7.26
N GLU A 77 22.74 -22.74 -8.10
CA GLU A 77 23.25 -22.62 -9.47
C GLU A 77 24.74 -22.25 -9.49
N ILE A 78 25.17 -21.31 -8.65
CA ILE A 78 26.59 -20.95 -8.48
C ILE A 78 27.40 -22.18 -8.05
N LEU A 79 26.89 -22.97 -7.09
CA LEU A 79 27.57 -24.16 -6.61
C LEU A 79 27.72 -25.21 -7.73
N LYS A 80 26.65 -25.45 -8.52
CA LYS A 80 26.71 -26.35 -9.69
C LYS A 80 27.70 -25.86 -10.73
N ARG A 81 27.70 -24.56 -11.06
CA ARG A 81 28.65 -23.96 -12.01
C ARG A 81 30.09 -24.11 -11.52
N ASN A 82 30.35 -23.87 -10.24
CA ASN A 82 31.68 -24.03 -9.66
C ASN A 82 32.15 -25.48 -9.70
N GLN A 83 31.27 -26.46 -9.46
CA GLN A 83 31.59 -27.88 -9.60
C GLN A 83 31.95 -28.25 -11.04
N ILE A 84 31.19 -27.75 -12.02
CA ILE A 84 31.48 -27.97 -13.45
C ILE A 84 32.82 -27.34 -13.82
N LEU A 85 33.09 -26.12 -13.39
CA LEU A 85 34.37 -25.44 -13.65
C LEU A 85 35.55 -26.20 -13.03
N LEU A 86 35.37 -26.76 -11.83
CA LEU A 86 36.39 -27.58 -11.18
C LEU A 86 36.63 -28.89 -11.95
N ASP A 87 35.56 -29.57 -12.40
CA ASP A 87 35.68 -30.79 -13.22
C ASP A 87 36.40 -30.50 -14.55
N ILE A 88 36.03 -29.40 -15.24
CA ILE A 88 36.72 -28.96 -16.45
C ILE A 88 38.19 -28.66 -16.17
N LYS A 89 38.50 -27.94 -15.10
CA LYS A 89 39.88 -27.64 -14.70
C LYS A 89 40.69 -28.91 -14.47
N ASN A 90 40.12 -29.91 -13.78
CA ASN A 90 40.78 -31.17 -13.51
C ASN A 90 41.04 -31.98 -14.80
N ARG A 91 40.05 -32.09 -15.69
CA ARG A 91 40.21 -32.77 -16.99
C ARG A 91 41.22 -32.09 -17.91
N LEU A 92 41.32 -30.76 -17.84
CA LEU A 92 42.33 -30.01 -18.57
C LEU A 92 43.73 -30.25 -17.99
N ALA A 93 43.85 -30.28 -16.66
CA ALA A 93 45.11 -30.61 -15.99
C ALA A 93 45.60 -32.03 -16.32
N GLU A 94 44.70 -33.02 -16.41
CA GLU A 94 45.02 -34.37 -16.89
C GLU A 94 45.59 -34.38 -18.32
N LYS A 95 45.19 -33.42 -19.15
CA LYS A 95 45.69 -33.21 -20.52
C LYS A 95 46.93 -32.31 -20.58
N GLY A 96 47.52 -31.97 -19.44
CA GLY A 96 48.70 -31.10 -19.35
C GLY A 96 48.39 -29.60 -19.43
N VAL A 97 47.11 -29.19 -19.40
CA VAL A 97 46.71 -27.78 -19.44
C VAL A 97 46.39 -27.29 -18.02
N ILE A 98 47.21 -26.38 -17.49
CA ILE A 98 47.03 -25.72 -16.19
C ILE A 98 46.39 -24.35 -16.40
N ILE A 99 45.32 -24.07 -15.67
CA ILE A 99 44.64 -22.77 -15.67
C ILE A 99 44.92 -22.05 -14.36
N ASN A 100 45.58 -20.89 -14.45
CA ASN A 100 45.87 -19.99 -13.34
C ASN A 100 45.23 -18.62 -13.62
N GLY A 101 44.03 -18.37 -13.09
CA GLY A 101 43.31 -17.13 -13.37
C GLY A 101 42.88 -17.04 -14.83
N GLU A 102 43.36 -16.04 -15.55
CA GLU A 102 43.09 -15.83 -16.98
C GLU A 102 44.12 -16.48 -17.92
N GLU A 103 45.21 -17.04 -17.37
CA GLU A 103 46.30 -17.62 -18.16
C GLU A 103 46.15 -19.15 -18.31
N PHE A 104 46.27 -19.62 -19.56
CA PHE A 104 46.33 -21.04 -19.92
C PHE A 104 47.80 -21.43 -20.16
N GLN A 105 48.30 -22.39 -19.40
CA GLN A 105 49.63 -22.96 -19.56
C GLN A 105 49.50 -24.41 -20.02
N GLN A 106 50.08 -24.77 -21.16
CA GLN A 106 50.12 -26.16 -21.61
C GLN A 106 51.53 -26.72 -21.41
N ILE A 107 51.64 -27.73 -20.55
CA ILE A 107 52.86 -28.50 -20.38
C ILE A 107 52.87 -29.58 -21.46
N ASP A 108 53.86 -29.53 -22.34
CA ASP A 108 54.04 -30.55 -23.37
C ASP A 108 54.51 -31.85 -22.70
N LEU A 109 53.61 -32.83 -22.57
CA LEU A 109 53.90 -34.14 -21.96
C LEU A 109 54.97 -34.95 -22.74
N TYR A 110 55.29 -34.56 -23.98
CA TYR A 110 56.27 -35.23 -24.84
C TYR A 110 57.67 -34.60 -24.81
N ASN A 111 57.89 -33.56 -24.00
CA ASN A 111 59.19 -32.87 -23.87
C ASN A 111 59.83 -33.12 -22.48
N PHE A 112 59.80 -34.36 -22.00
CA PHE A 112 60.69 -34.79 -20.93
C PHE A 112 62.08 -35.06 -21.53
N PRO A 113 63.18 -34.48 -20.99
CA PRO A 113 64.54 -34.89 -21.36
C PRO A 113 64.84 -36.33 -20.97
#